data_AF-A0A1F3SUA5-F1
#
_entry.id   AF-A0A1F3SUA5-F1
#
_cell.length_a   1.000
_cell.length_b   1.000
_cell.length_c   1.000
_cell.angle_alpha   90.00
_cell.angle_beta   90.00
_cell.angle_gamma   90.00
#
_symmetry.space_group_name_H-M   'P 1'
#
loop_
_entity.id
_entity.type
_entity.pdbx_description
1 polymer ?
#
loop_
_entity_poly.entity_id
_entity_poly.type
_entity_poly.pdbx_seq_one_letter_code
_entity_poly.pdbx_strand_id
1 'polypeptide(L)'
;MNLKNLRNEVLVQNTKNLIKEENRILAKVLAHFLEIEERKLYLELGYGSLFLFAVKELGYSEASAQRRIDAMRFLKKTPEARPMVEKGNLNLSNLSLLERVSREAQATHAQNVAALNLLHEEPISALEAETKLRGYFKLETKKRVVRIEMDEETYQLWLETKAKLGEAKDSAALKKLCESQVEKPQKKVRQNPKTRVAGVVLRRELLKEAEHRCEYVNPINGQRCENQHFLQCDHKIPYFLGGKTVQQNMRVLCRQHNQLVYQDLKGENVF
;
A
#
# COMPACT_ATOMS: atom_id res chain seq x y z
N MET A 1 37.32 -1.17 11.00
CA MET A 1 37.12 -1.99 9.78
C MET A 1 37.12 -1.07 8.57
N ASN A 2 38.06 -1.21 7.61
CA ASN A 2 38.15 -0.30 6.45
C ASN A 2 37.37 -0.87 5.26
N LEU A 3 36.15 -0.39 5.06
CA LEU A 3 35.24 -0.88 4.00
C LEU A 3 35.46 -0.19 2.64
N LYS A 4 36.21 0.93 2.59
CA LYS A 4 36.36 1.78 1.40
C LYS A 4 37.14 1.12 0.26
N ASN A 5 37.93 0.08 0.57
CA ASN A 5 38.78 -0.62 -0.40
C ASN A 5 38.16 -1.93 -0.92
N LEU A 6 36.93 -2.25 -0.54
CA LEU A 6 36.25 -3.47 -0.98
C LEU A 6 35.52 -3.25 -2.30
N ARG A 7 35.57 -4.25 -3.19
CA ARG A 7 34.70 -4.30 -4.38
C ARG A 7 33.24 -4.45 -3.93
N ASN A 8 32.31 -3.85 -4.68
CA ASN A 8 30.87 -3.86 -4.36
C ASN A 8 30.32 -5.28 -4.12
N GLU A 9 30.68 -6.24 -4.97
CA GLU A 9 30.24 -7.63 -4.84
C GLU A 9 30.74 -8.30 -3.55
N VAL A 10 32.01 -8.07 -3.21
CA VAL A 10 32.63 -8.59 -1.99
C VAL A 10 32.00 -7.96 -0.76
N LEU A 11 31.72 -6.65 -0.80
CA LEU A 11 31.02 -5.95 0.29
C LEU A 11 29.63 -6.57 0.53
N VAL A 12 28.83 -6.75 -0.53
CA VAL A 12 27.50 -7.36 -0.43
C VAL A 12 27.58 -8.80 0.10
N GLN A 13 28.55 -9.60 -0.38
CA GLN A 13 28.70 -10.98 0.07
C GLN A 13 29.14 -11.07 1.55
N ASN A 14 30.05 -10.19 1.98
CA ASN A 14 30.47 -10.09 3.38
C ASN A 14 29.28 -9.70 4.27
N THR A 15 28.47 -8.73 3.86
CA THR A 15 27.25 -8.35 4.58
C THR A 15 26.27 -9.52 4.69
N LYS A 16 26.04 -10.29 3.62
CA LYS A 16 25.19 -11.49 3.66
C LYS A 16 25.70 -12.54 4.66
N ASN A 17 27.02 -12.74 4.73
CA ASN A 17 27.62 -13.67 5.68
C ASN A 17 27.49 -13.17 7.13
N LEU A 18 27.71 -11.87 7.37
CA LEU A 18 27.51 -11.26 8.69
C LEU A 18 26.05 -11.37 9.17
N ILE A 19 25.07 -11.22 8.28
CA ILE A 19 23.64 -11.43 8.62
C ILE A 19 23.38 -12.88 9.05
N LYS A 20 24.01 -13.87 8.40
CA LYS A 20 23.88 -15.28 8.83
C LYS A 20 24.45 -15.49 10.23
N GLU A 21 25.61 -14.89 10.52
CA GLU A 21 26.19 -14.92 11.87
C GLU A 21 25.32 -14.20 12.89
N GLU A 22 24.75 -13.04 12.54
CA GLU A 22 23.80 -12.31 13.37
C GLU A 22 22.59 -13.17 13.74
N ASN A 23 21.99 -13.87 12.78
CA ASN A 23 20.87 -14.78 13.00
C ASN A 23 21.24 -15.95 13.92
N ARG A 24 22.45 -16.51 13.77
CA ARG A 24 22.97 -17.57 14.66
C ARG A 24 23.19 -17.05 16.08
N ILE A 25 23.75 -15.86 16.22
CA ILE A 25 23.95 -15.20 17.52
C ILE A 25 22.59 -14.93 18.16
N LEU A 26 21.61 -14.44 17.41
CA LEU A 26 20.25 -14.21 17.90
C LEU A 26 19.63 -15.51 18.44
N ALA A 27 19.72 -16.62 17.70
CA ALA A 27 19.20 -17.91 18.15
C ALA A 27 19.87 -18.37 19.46
N LYS A 28 21.19 -18.15 19.60
CA LYS A 28 21.92 -18.41 20.86
C LYS A 28 21.44 -17.51 21.99
N VAL A 29 21.26 -16.21 21.75
CA VAL A 29 20.75 -15.26 22.74
C VAL A 29 19.37 -15.70 23.25
N LEU A 30 18.46 -16.11 22.35
CA LEU A 30 17.13 -16.60 22.73
C LEU A 30 17.21 -17.88 23.57
N ALA A 31 18.14 -18.80 23.27
CA ALA A 31 18.38 -19.99 24.08
C ALA A 31 18.91 -19.64 25.48
N HIS A 32 19.77 -18.62 25.62
CA HIS A 32 20.23 -18.17 26.94
C HIS A 32 19.10 -17.49 27.72
N PHE A 33 18.26 -16.70 27.05
CA PHE A 33 17.06 -16.13 27.68
C PHE A 33 16.13 -17.22 28.23
N LEU A 34 15.98 -18.33 27.51
CA LEU A 34 15.18 -19.46 27.96
C LEU A 34 15.76 -20.08 29.23
N GLU A 35 17.07 -20.37 29.24
CA GLU A 35 17.74 -20.93 30.41
C GLU A 35 17.68 -20.00 31.63
N ILE A 36 17.87 -18.69 31.41
CA ILE A 36 17.74 -17.66 32.46
C ILE A 36 16.31 -17.62 33.02
N GLU A 37 15.28 -17.77 32.16
CA GLU A 37 13.89 -17.83 32.59
C GLU A 37 13.61 -19.10 33.42
N GLU A 38 14.11 -20.25 32.98
CA GLU A 38 13.88 -21.54 33.64
C GLU A 38 14.54 -21.65 35.01
N ARG A 39 15.79 -21.17 35.12
CA ARG A 39 16.50 -21.08 36.40
C ARG A 39 16.07 -19.90 37.26
N LYS A 40 15.26 -18.98 36.70
CA LYS A 40 14.85 -17.73 37.34
C LYS A 40 16.02 -16.89 37.86
N LEU A 41 17.18 -16.91 37.19
CA LEU A 41 18.40 -16.21 37.63
C LEU A 41 18.20 -14.69 37.76
N TYR A 42 17.26 -14.13 37.01
CA TYR A 42 16.90 -12.71 37.14
C TYR A 42 16.39 -12.36 38.54
N LEU A 43 15.80 -13.31 39.29
CA LEU A 43 15.38 -13.10 40.67
C LEU A 43 16.58 -13.01 41.62
N GLU A 44 17.58 -13.89 41.44
CA GLU A 44 18.83 -13.86 42.22
C GLU A 44 19.61 -12.56 42.01
N LEU A 45 19.53 -12.02 40.79
CA LEU A 45 20.10 -10.72 40.43
C LEU A 45 19.25 -9.52 40.88
N GLY A 46 18.12 -9.74 41.58
CA GLY A 46 17.29 -8.67 42.15
C GLY A 46 16.26 -8.04 41.22
N TYR A 47 15.98 -8.64 40.06
CA TYR A 47 14.99 -8.15 39.12
C TYR A 47 13.64 -8.84 39.31
N GLY A 48 12.55 -8.07 39.43
CA GLY A 48 11.20 -8.62 39.63
C GLY A 48 10.61 -9.36 38.42
N SER A 49 11.26 -9.31 37.25
CA SER A 49 10.86 -10.07 36.06
C SER A 49 12.01 -10.17 35.06
N LEU A 50 11.95 -11.17 34.17
CA LEU A 50 12.86 -11.29 33.03
C LEU A 50 12.83 -10.04 32.13
N PHE A 51 11.69 -9.37 32.01
CA PHE A 51 11.55 -8.11 31.29
C PHE A 51 12.38 -6.99 31.91
N LEU A 52 12.27 -6.81 33.23
CA LEU A 52 13.06 -5.80 33.94
C LEU A 52 14.56 -6.09 33.83
N PHE A 53 14.96 -7.36 33.97
CA PHE A 53 16.34 -7.79 33.74
C PHE A 53 16.83 -7.43 32.33
N ALA A 54 16.05 -7.75 31.29
CA ALA A 54 16.43 -7.47 29.91
C ALA A 54 16.56 -5.96 29.61
N VAL A 55 15.70 -5.13 30.22
CA VAL A 55 15.74 -3.67 30.02
C VAL A 55 16.86 -3.01 30.84
N LYS A 56 16.99 -3.37 32.12
CA LYS A 56 17.89 -2.70 33.07
C LYS A 56 19.32 -3.22 33.04
N GLU A 57 19.52 -4.54 32.97
CA GLU A 57 20.86 -5.15 32.96
C GLU A 57 21.42 -5.25 31.53
N LEU A 58 20.62 -5.76 30.59
CA LEU A 58 21.08 -6.02 29.21
C LEU A 58 20.94 -4.82 28.27
N GLY A 59 20.34 -3.71 28.73
CA GLY A 59 20.23 -2.45 27.98
C GLY A 59 19.27 -2.48 26.78
N TYR A 60 18.35 -3.45 26.71
CA TYR A 60 17.35 -3.47 25.64
C TYR A 60 16.28 -2.39 25.83
N SER A 61 15.81 -1.80 24.74
CA SER A 61 14.55 -1.03 24.78
C SER A 61 13.38 -1.96 25.11
N GLU A 62 12.33 -1.42 25.72
CA GLU A 62 11.14 -2.20 26.15
C GLU A 62 10.56 -3.05 25.00
N ALA A 63 10.37 -2.46 23.82
CA ALA A 63 9.87 -3.17 22.65
C ALA A 63 10.82 -4.28 22.19
N SER A 64 12.14 -4.06 22.28
CA SER A 64 13.17 -5.01 21.88
C SER A 64 13.28 -6.18 22.87
N ALA A 65 13.13 -5.89 24.17
CA ALA A 65 13.08 -6.87 25.24
C ALA A 65 11.84 -7.76 25.12
N GLN A 66 10.65 -7.15 24.94
CA GLN A 66 9.41 -7.90 24.81
C GLN A 66 9.43 -8.85 23.61
N ARG A 67 9.91 -8.38 22.44
CA ARG A 67 10.02 -9.25 21.24
C ARG A 67 10.92 -10.46 21.47
N ARG A 68 12.04 -10.31 22.20
CA ARG A 68 12.94 -11.42 22.55
C ARG A 68 12.29 -12.40 23.51
N ILE A 69 11.58 -11.90 24.51
CA ILE A 69 10.86 -12.73 25.47
C ILE A 69 9.76 -13.53 24.77
N ASP A 70 8.95 -12.88 23.93
CA ASP A 70 7.91 -13.54 23.15
C ASP A 70 8.52 -14.60 22.19
N ALA A 71 9.59 -14.23 21.48
CA ALA A 71 10.26 -15.15 20.57
C ALA A 71 10.83 -16.37 21.29
N MET A 72 11.47 -16.17 22.44
CA MET A 72 11.98 -17.25 23.27
C MET A 72 10.85 -18.16 23.77
N ARG A 73 9.73 -17.59 24.22
CA ARG A 73 8.55 -18.37 24.66
C ARG A 73 7.90 -19.14 23.53
N PHE A 74 7.90 -18.61 22.30
CA PHE A 74 7.46 -19.36 21.13
C PHE A 74 8.38 -20.53 20.84
N LEU A 75 9.71 -20.32 20.87
CA LEU A 75 10.70 -21.38 20.65
C LEU A 75 10.62 -22.49 21.72
N LYS A 76 10.30 -22.14 22.97
CA LYS A 76 10.04 -23.11 24.03
C LYS A 76 8.88 -24.04 23.69
N LYS A 77 7.79 -23.47 23.15
CA LYS A 77 6.60 -24.24 22.74
C LYS A 77 6.82 -24.99 21.43
N THR A 78 7.58 -24.41 20.50
CA THR A 78 7.77 -24.91 19.13
C THR A 78 9.27 -24.94 18.76
N PRO A 79 10.03 -25.95 19.21
CA PRO A 79 11.48 -26.04 18.98
C PRO A 79 11.87 -26.11 17.50
N GLU A 80 10.98 -26.59 16.63
CA GLU A 80 11.17 -26.73 15.17
C GLU A 80 11.40 -25.38 14.47
N ALA A 81 11.00 -24.26 15.10
CA ALA A 81 11.26 -22.93 14.58
C ALA A 81 12.74 -22.52 14.70
N ARG A 82 13.52 -23.10 15.62
CA ARG A 82 14.93 -22.75 15.86
C ARG A 82 15.81 -22.81 14.59
N PRO A 83 15.85 -23.92 13.82
CA PRO A 83 16.65 -23.98 12.59
C PRO A 83 16.21 -22.94 11.54
N MET A 84 14.96 -22.49 11.55
CA MET A 84 14.47 -21.47 10.62
C MET A 84 14.98 -20.09 10.99
N VAL A 85 15.14 -19.81 12.30
CA VAL A 85 15.80 -18.59 12.80
C VAL A 85 17.27 -18.59 12.42
N GLU A 86 17.99 -19.69 12.67
CA GLU A 86 19.43 -19.80 12.37
C GLU A 86 19.73 -19.65 10.87
N LYS A 87 18.82 -20.12 10.01
CA LYS A 87 18.91 -19.94 8.54
C LYS A 87 18.54 -18.53 8.07
N GLY A 88 17.93 -17.71 8.93
CA GLY A 88 17.44 -16.36 8.61
C GLY A 88 16.09 -16.33 7.89
N ASN A 89 15.39 -17.46 7.83
CA ASN A 89 14.08 -17.57 7.18
C ASN A 89 12.96 -16.99 8.05
N LEU A 90 13.20 -16.89 9.36
CA LEU A 90 12.25 -16.35 10.32
C LEU A 90 12.93 -15.30 11.20
N ASN A 91 12.42 -14.07 11.13
CA ASN A 91 12.97 -12.96 11.92
C ASN A 91 12.32 -12.85 13.31
N LEU A 92 12.95 -12.05 14.18
CA LEU A 92 12.50 -11.82 15.55
C LEU A 92 11.05 -11.28 15.63
N SER A 93 10.66 -10.40 14.71
CA SER A 93 9.33 -9.81 14.68
C SER A 93 8.25 -10.85 14.37
N ASN A 94 8.52 -11.77 13.45
CA ASN A 94 7.60 -12.85 13.08
C ASN A 94 7.40 -13.83 14.25
N LEU A 95 8.47 -14.16 14.99
CA LEU A 95 8.39 -14.99 16.19
C LEU A 95 7.53 -14.36 17.29
N SER A 96 7.75 -13.07 17.59
CA SER A 96 6.96 -12.35 18.60
C SER A 96 5.49 -12.24 18.18
N LEU A 97 5.22 -12.02 16.89
CA LEU A 97 3.88 -12.05 16.34
C LEU A 97 3.22 -13.42 16.46
N LEU A 98 3.94 -14.50 16.12
CA LEU A 98 3.49 -15.88 16.26
C LEU A 98 3.15 -16.23 17.71
N GLU A 99 4.01 -15.86 18.67
CA GLU A 99 3.72 -16.08 20.10
C GLU A 99 2.41 -15.40 20.49
N ARG A 100 2.27 -14.12 20.15
CA ARG A 100 1.13 -13.31 20.57
C ARG A 100 -0.17 -13.86 20.01
N VAL A 101 -0.18 -14.18 18.71
CA VAL A 101 -1.35 -14.72 18.01
C VAL A 101 -1.68 -16.13 18.49
N SER A 102 -0.67 -16.99 18.66
CA SER A 102 -0.81 -18.34 19.21
C SER A 102 -1.40 -18.31 20.63
N ARG A 103 -0.91 -17.41 21.48
CA ARG A 103 -1.42 -17.21 22.85
C ARG A 103 -2.86 -16.73 22.87
N GLU A 104 -3.21 -15.77 22.00
CA GLU A 104 -4.58 -15.26 21.83
C GLU A 104 -5.54 -16.36 21.36
N ALA A 105 -5.09 -17.25 20.47
CA ALA A 105 -5.86 -18.37 19.96
C ALA A 105 -5.86 -19.63 20.84
N GLN A 106 -5.11 -19.65 21.96
CA GLN A 106 -4.85 -20.85 22.76
C GLN A 106 -4.39 -22.04 21.89
N ALA A 107 -3.51 -21.77 20.93
CA ALA A 107 -3.14 -22.72 19.90
C ALA A 107 -2.33 -23.92 20.45
N THR A 108 -2.61 -25.09 19.87
CA THR A 108 -1.85 -26.33 20.11
C THR A 108 -0.50 -26.30 19.40
N HIS A 109 0.43 -27.18 19.81
CA HIS A 109 1.74 -27.34 19.15
C HIS A 109 1.61 -27.54 17.64
N ALA A 110 0.72 -28.44 17.20
CA ALA A 110 0.50 -28.73 15.79
C ALA A 110 0.06 -27.49 14.99
N GLN A 111 -0.82 -26.65 15.58
CA GLN A 111 -1.25 -25.41 14.95
C GLN A 111 -0.13 -24.37 14.88
N ASN A 112 0.78 -24.34 15.87
CA ASN A 112 1.95 -23.45 15.83
C ASN A 112 2.93 -23.85 14.72
N VAL A 113 3.17 -25.15 14.54
CA VAL A 113 4.00 -25.67 13.44
C VAL A 113 3.38 -25.35 12.08
N ALA A 114 2.06 -25.50 11.94
CA ALA A 114 1.37 -25.12 10.70
C ALA A 114 1.47 -23.61 10.43
N ALA A 115 1.25 -22.77 11.45
CA ALA A 115 1.37 -21.31 11.36
C ALA A 115 2.80 -20.85 11.01
N LEU A 116 3.80 -21.57 11.51
CA LEU A 116 5.22 -21.36 11.18
C LEU A 116 5.48 -21.59 9.68
N ASN A 117 4.98 -22.70 9.13
CA ASN A 117 5.17 -23.02 7.72
C ASN A 117 4.49 -22.00 6.79
N LEU A 118 3.31 -21.47 7.18
CA LEU A 118 2.62 -20.43 6.43
C LEU A 118 3.43 -19.13 6.24
N LEU A 119 4.32 -18.80 7.19
CA LEU A 119 5.18 -17.62 7.10
C LEU A 119 6.48 -17.88 6.35
N HIS A 120 6.85 -19.14 6.12
CA HIS A 120 8.10 -19.48 5.47
C HIS A 120 8.06 -19.24 3.95
N GLU A 121 6.90 -19.39 3.33
CA GLU A 121 6.76 -19.51 1.87
C GLU A 121 7.05 -18.20 1.12
N GLU A 122 6.90 -17.02 1.73
CA GLU A 122 7.09 -15.73 1.05
C GLU A 122 7.67 -14.64 1.97
N PRO A 123 8.48 -13.69 1.45
CA PRO A 123 8.85 -12.48 2.18
C PRO A 123 7.64 -11.57 2.30
N ILE A 124 6.94 -11.68 3.43
CA ILE A 124 5.67 -11.01 3.68
C ILE A 124 5.92 -9.78 4.56
N SER A 125 5.24 -8.67 4.27
CA SER A 125 5.29 -7.49 5.14
C SER A 125 4.73 -7.82 6.54
N ALA A 126 5.14 -7.07 7.57
CA ALA A 126 4.67 -7.33 8.94
C ALA A 126 3.13 -7.33 9.07
N LEU A 127 2.45 -6.49 8.28
CA LEU A 127 0.99 -6.41 8.26
C LEU A 127 0.36 -7.64 7.61
N GLU A 128 0.85 -8.04 6.44
CA GLU A 128 0.33 -9.22 5.74
C GLU A 128 0.59 -10.51 6.53
N ALA A 129 1.72 -10.61 7.24
CA ALA A 129 2.02 -11.73 8.11
C ALA A 129 1.01 -11.82 9.26
N GLU A 130 0.66 -10.68 9.88
CA GLU A 130 -0.38 -10.64 10.92
C GLU A 130 -1.76 -10.99 10.35
N THR A 131 -2.12 -10.50 9.17
CA THR A 131 -3.40 -10.83 8.54
C THR A 131 -3.51 -12.31 8.20
N LYS A 132 -2.47 -12.92 7.60
CA LYS A 132 -2.44 -14.36 7.28
C LYS A 132 -2.59 -15.21 8.54
N LEU A 133 -1.83 -14.92 9.59
CA LEU A 133 -1.89 -15.66 10.86
C LEU A 133 -3.26 -15.51 11.54
N ARG A 134 -3.78 -14.28 11.66
CA ARG A 134 -5.11 -14.06 12.25
C ARG A 134 -6.21 -14.78 11.46
N GLY A 135 -6.11 -14.80 10.12
CA GLY A 135 -7.00 -15.58 9.27
C GLY A 135 -6.94 -17.08 9.53
N TYR A 136 -5.72 -17.64 9.65
CA TYR A 136 -5.51 -19.06 9.95
C TYR A 136 -6.14 -19.47 11.31
N PHE A 137 -5.92 -18.66 12.35
CA PHE A 137 -6.47 -18.90 13.69
C PHE A 137 -7.92 -18.45 13.86
N LYS A 138 -8.57 -17.92 12.81
CA LYS A 138 -9.93 -17.34 12.84
C LYS A 138 -10.10 -16.30 13.96
N LEU A 139 -9.06 -15.52 14.22
CA LEU A 139 -9.11 -14.43 15.20
C LEU A 139 -9.66 -13.17 14.54
N GLU A 140 -10.44 -12.40 15.29
CA GLU A 140 -10.87 -11.08 14.85
C GLU A 140 -9.64 -10.18 14.64
N THR A 141 -9.65 -9.42 13.54
CA THR A 141 -8.65 -8.37 13.32
C THR A 141 -8.85 -7.28 14.36
N LYS A 142 -7.78 -6.90 15.07
CA LYS A 142 -7.84 -5.81 16.04
C LYS A 142 -8.37 -4.55 15.36
N LYS A 143 -9.48 -4.03 15.89
CA LYS A 143 -10.04 -2.75 15.47
C LYS A 143 -8.99 -1.67 15.71
N ARG A 144 -8.74 -0.80 14.72
CA ARG A 144 -7.86 0.35 14.89
C ARG A 144 -8.62 1.44 15.64
N VAL A 145 -8.00 1.98 16.68
CA VAL A 145 -8.54 3.15 17.40
C VAL A 145 -7.89 4.39 16.82
N VAL A 146 -8.70 5.27 16.24
CA VAL A 146 -8.26 6.60 15.81
C VAL A 146 -8.64 7.57 16.91
N ARG A 147 -7.66 8.34 17.39
CA ARG A 147 -7.90 9.49 18.28
C ARG A 147 -8.02 10.72 17.40
N ILE A 148 -9.16 11.41 17.50
CA ILE A 148 -9.46 12.62 16.73
C ILE A 148 -9.68 13.72 17.76
N GLU A 149 -8.89 14.79 17.68
CA GLU A 149 -9.12 16.01 18.46
C GLU A 149 -10.18 16.85 17.74
N MET A 150 -11.19 17.27 18.48
CA MET A 150 -12.36 17.99 17.97
C MET A 150 -12.71 19.10 18.97
N ASP A 151 -13.19 20.24 18.47
CA ASP A 151 -13.81 21.28 19.26
C ASP A 151 -15.18 20.84 19.78
N GLU A 152 -15.69 21.52 20.81
CA GLU A 152 -16.91 21.12 21.53
C GLU A 152 -18.13 21.07 20.59
N GLU A 153 -18.26 22.04 19.69
CA GLU A 153 -19.37 22.10 18.72
C GLU A 153 -19.36 20.87 17.80
N THR A 154 -18.20 20.53 17.23
CA THR A 154 -18.07 19.37 16.35
C THR A 154 -18.21 18.05 17.11
N TYR A 155 -17.77 17.99 18.38
CA TYR A 155 -17.94 16.80 19.22
C TYR A 155 -19.42 16.49 19.51
N GLN A 156 -20.23 17.50 19.82
CA GLN A 156 -21.67 17.32 20.03
C GLN A 156 -22.37 16.84 18.76
N LEU A 157 -22.05 17.45 17.61
CA LEU A 157 -22.57 17.00 16.32
C LEU A 157 -22.19 15.54 16.01
N TRP A 158 -20.96 15.14 16.37
CA TRP A 158 -20.52 13.75 16.22
C TRP A 158 -21.28 12.80 17.13
N LEU A 159 -21.54 13.15 18.40
CA LEU A 159 -22.33 12.32 19.32
C LEU A 159 -23.75 12.07 18.80
N GLU A 160 -24.43 13.12 18.33
CA GLU A 160 -25.77 12.99 17.73
C GLU A 160 -25.75 12.10 16.48
N THR A 161 -24.73 12.26 15.65
CA THR A 161 -24.55 11.48 14.42
C THR A 161 -24.27 10.01 14.76
N LYS A 162 -23.39 9.75 15.72
CA LYS A 162 -23.05 8.40 16.18
C LYS A 162 -24.26 7.68 16.77
N ALA A 163 -25.09 8.37 17.55
CA ALA A 163 -26.33 7.83 18.10
C ALA A 163 -27.30 7.37 17.01
N LYS A 164 -27.33 8.06 15.86
CA LYS A 164 -28.16 7.72 14.70
C LYS A 164 -27.60 6.57 13.85
N LEU A 165 -26.26 6.44 13.76
CA LEU A 165 -25.61 5.43 12.91
C LEU A 165 -25.41 4.08 13.61
N GLY A 166 -25.12 4.04 14.91
CA GLY A 166 -24.77 2.80 15.63
C GLY A 166 -23.37 2.27 15.25
N GLU A 167 -22.68 1.63 16.21
CA GLU A 167 -21.22 1.37 16.13
C GLU A 167 -20.76 0.57 14.89
N ALA A 168 -21.56 -0.39 14.43
CA ALA A 168 -21.22 -1.20 13.26
C ALA A 168 -21.30 -0.43 11.93
N LYS A 169 -22.08 0.66 11.87
CA LYS A 169 -22.23 1.48 10.67
C LYS A 169 -21.16 2.57 10.57
N ASP A 170 -20.49 2.94 11.66
CA ASP A 170 -19.45 3.98 11.66
C ASP A 170 -18.30 3.61 10.72
N SER A 171 -17.75 2.40 10.86
CA SER A 171 -16.66 1.93 10.00
C SER A 171 -17.09 1.80 8.53
N ALA A 172 -18.32 1.34 8.29
CA ALA A 172 -18.86 1.21 6.93
C ALA A 172 -19.14 2.57 6.28
N ALA A 173 -19.62 3.56 7.05
CA ALA A 173 -19.87 4.92 6.59
C ALA A 173 -18.55 5.64 6.29
N LEU A 174 -17.55 5.52 7.17
CA LEU A 174 -16.20 6.03 6.93
C LEU A 174 -15.58 5.41 5.69
N LYS A 175 -15.72 4.09 5.50
CA LYS A 175 -15.25 3.41 4.29
C LYS A 175 -15.90 3.99 3.03
N LYS A 176 -17.23 4.17 3.02
CA LYS A 176 -17.94 4.78 1.89
C LYS A 176 -17.49 6.21 1.61
N LEU A 177 -17.22 6.99 2.66
CA LEU A 177 -16.72 8.35 2.53
C LEU A 177 -15.31 8.37 1.95
N CYS A 178 -14.39 7.53 2.45
CA CYS A 178 -13.05 7.43 1.87
C CYS A 178 -13.09 6.97 0.41
N GLU A 179 -13.93 5.98 0.08
CA GLU A 179 -14.10 5.49 -1.29
C GLU A 179 -14.74 6.51 -2.25
N SER A 180 -15.52 7.48 -1.74
CA SER A 180 -16.10 8.55 -2.57
C SER A 180 -15.11 9.68 -2.85
N GLN A 181 -14.10 9.87 -2.01
CA GLN A 181 -13.04 10.88 -2.18
C GLN A 181 -11.92 10.44 -3.14
N VAL A 182 -11.79 9.13 -3.41
CA VAL A 182 -10.84 8.65 -4.41
C VAL A 182 -11.38 8.95 -5.81
N GLU A 183 -10.66 9.76 -6.59
CA GLU A 183 -10.98 10.00 -8.00
C GLU A 183 -11.04 8.67 -8.74
N LYS A 184 -12.26 8.24 -9.10
CA LYS A 184 -12.44 7.01 -9.87
C LYS A 184 -11.95 7.26 -11.29
N PRO A 185 -11.05 6.41 -11.83
CA PRO A 185 -10.67 6.50 -13.23
C PRO A 185 -11.92 6.42 -14.09
N GLN A 186 -12.15 7.44 -14.93
CA GLN A 186 -13.31 7.46 -15.82
C GLN A 186 -13.21 6.25 -16.76
N LYS A 187 -14.29 5.46 -16.84
CA LYS A 187 -14.35 4.33 -17.78
C LYS A 187 -14.16 4.88 -19.19
N LYS A 188 -13.24 4.29 -19.96
CA LYS A 188 -13.01 4.61 -21.39
C LYS A 188 -14.34 4.88 -22.09
N VAL A 189 -14.52 6.08 -22.62
CA VAL A 189 -15.77 6.49 -23.26
C VAL A 189 -16.07 5.55 -24.42
N ARG A 190 -17.10 4.71 -24.25
CA ARG A 190 -17.61 3.83 -25.30
C ARG A 190 -18.48 4.66 -26.23
N GLN A 191 -17.86 5.33 -27.20
CA GLN A 191 -18.59 5.93 -28.31
C GLN A 191 -18.63 4.98 -29.50
N ASN A 192 -19.78 4.87 -30.16
CA ASN A 192 -19.88 4.16 -31.43
C ASN A 192 -19.04 4.90 -32.50
N PRO A 193 -18.01 4.27 -33.09
CA PRO A 193 -17.09 4.92 -34.02
C PRO A 193 -17.73 5.43 -35.31
N LYS A 194 -18.93 4.94 -35.65
CA LYS A 194 -19.65 5.25 -36.90
C LYS A 194 -20.58 6.47 -36.79
N THR A 195 -20.70 7.13 -35.65
CA THR A 195 -21.60 8.30 -35.54
C THR A 195 -20.90 9.55 -36.07
N ARG A 196 -21.56 10.41 -36.86
CA ARG A 196 -20.94 11.67 -37.34
C ARG A 196 -20.67 12.69 -36.23
N VAL A 197 -21.34 12.60 -35.08
CA VAL A 197 -21.25 13.60 -34.01
C VAL A 197 -20.64 12.96 -32.76
N ALA A 198 -19.77 13.70 -32.06
CA ALA A 198 -19.26 13.30 -30.74
C ALA A 198 -20.40 13.28 -29.71
N GLY A 199 -20.49 12.20 -28.94
CA GLY A 199 -21.46 12.11 -27.84
C GLY A 199 -21.14 13.08 -26.71
N VAL A 200 -22.10 13.33 -25.82
CA VAL A 200 -21.96 14.29 -24.72
C VAL A 200 -20.71 14.04 -23.87
N VAL A 201 -20.42 12.77 -23.57
CA VAL A 201 -19.26 12.38 -22.76
C VAL A 201 -17.95 12.63 -23.49
N LEU A 202 -17.83 12.17 -24.75
CA LEU A 202 -16.62 12.38 -25.55
C LEU A 202 -16.36 13.89 -25.77
N ARG A 203 -17.42 14.67 -26.03
CA ARG A 203 -17.33 16.13 -26.16
C ARG A 203 -16.78 16.78 -24.90
N ARG A 204 -17.24 16.34 -23.72
CA ARG A 204 -16.77 16.87 -22.43
C ARG A 204 -15.29 16.56 -22.18
N GLU A 205 -14.85 15.35 -22.50
CA GLU A 205 -13.44 14.96 -22.38
C GLU A 205 -12.54 15.74 -23.33
N LEU A 206 -12.92 15.85 -24.60
CA LEU A 206 -12.16 16.62 -25.60
C LEU A 206 -12.01 18.09 -25.19
N LEU A 207 -13.07 18.70 -24.65
CA LEU A 207 -13.01 20.08 -24.13
C LEU A 207 -12.10 20.19 -22.91
N LYS A 208 -12.08 19.18 -22.04
CA LYS A 208 -11.21 19.14 -20.87
C LYS A 208 -9.73 19.00 -21.27
N GLU A 209 -9.42 18.09 -22.21
CA GLU A 209 -8.07 17.89 -22.75
C GLU A 209 -7.57 19.13 -23.49
N ALA A 210 -8.45 19.81 -24.22
CA ALA A 210 -8.13 21.05 -24.92
C ALA A 210 -8.06 22.28 -23.98
N GLU A 211 -8.23 22.11 -22.66
CA GLU A 211 -8.30 23.20 -21.67
C GLU A 211 -9.31 24.28 -22.04
N HIS A 212 -10.44 23.88 -22.66
CA HIS A 212 -11.47 24.78 -23.16
C HIS A 212 -10.92 25.88 -24.10
N ARG A 213 -9.89 25.56 -24.89
CA ARG A 213 -9.22 26.47 -25.84
C ARG A 213 -9.04 25.79 -27.20
N CYS A 214 -9.17 26.57 -28.28
CA CYS A 214 -8.95 26.08 -29.64
C CYS A 214 -7.57 25.40 -29.79
N GLU A 215 -7.52 24.22 -30.40
CA GLU A 215 -6.30 23.44 -30.64
C GLU A 215 -5.60 23.78 -31.96
N TYR A 216 -6.15 24.72 -32.74
CA TYR A 216 -5.49 25.15 -33.97
C TYR A 216 -4.13 25.79 -33.67
N VAL A 217 -3.09 25.30 -34.34
CA VAL A 217 -1.74 25.83 -34.31
C VAL A 217 -1.41 26.33 -35.71
N ASN A 218 -0.96 27.58 -35.81
CA ASN A 218 -0.55 28.16 -37.07
C ASN A 218 0.72 27.46 -37.60
N PRO A 219 0.72 26.94 -38.84
CA PRO A 219 1.86 26.19 -39.40
C PRO A 219 3.15 27.00 -39.56
N ILE A 220 3.06 28.33 -39.71
CA ILE A 220 4.21 29.19 -40.02
C ILE A 220 4.91 29.66 -38.74
N ASN A 221 4.14 30.12 -37.76
CA ASN A 221 4.68 30.72 -36.53
C ASN A 221 4.47 29.87 -35.28
N GLY A 222 3.82 28.70 -35.39
CA GLY A 222 3.56 27.78 -34.27
C GLY A 222 2.60 28.31 -33.20
N GLN A 223 1.93 29.45 -33.44
CA GLN A 223 1.07 30.06 -32.44
C GLN A 223 -0.26 29.31 -32.32
N ARG A 224 -0.60 28.89 -31.10
CA ARG A 224 -1.90 28.28 -30.78
C ARG A 224 -2.97 29.35 -30.60
N CYS A 225 -4.12 29.17 -31.25
CA CYS A 225 -5.27 30.07 -31.14
C CYS A 225 -5.70 30.26 -29.66
N GLU A 226 -5.97 31.51 -29.27
CA GLU A 226 -6.33 31.86 -27.89
C GLU A 226 -7.84 31.79 -27.60
N ASN A 227 -8.65 31.56 -28.64
CA ASN A 227 -10.10 31.59 -28.49
C ASN A 227 -10.62 30.43 -27.64
N GLN A 228 -11.43 30.77 -26.63
CA GLN A 228 -12.11 29.84 -25.72
C GLN A 228 -13.62 29.74 -25.98
N HIS A 229 -14.16 30.56 -26.89
CA HIS A 229 -15.59 30.66 -27.17
C HIS A 229 -16.00 29.92 -28.45
N PHE A 230 -17.25 29.44 -28.46
CA PHE A 230 -17.89 28.76 -29.60
C PHE A 230 -17.05 27.61 -30.18
N LEU A 231 -16.51 26.77 -29.29
CA LEU A 231 -15.70 25.61 -29.65
C LEU A 231 -16.56 24.46 -30.22
N GLN A 232 -16.02 23.85 -31.28
CA GLN A 232 -16.62 22.77 -32.04
C GLN A 232 -15.67 21.56 -31.98
N CYS A 233 -16.21 20.38 -31.66
CA CYS A 233 -15.48 19.13 -31.77
C CYS A 233 -15.59 18.64 -33.22
N ASP A 234 -14.46 18.55 -33.89
CA ASP A 234 -14.32 18.19 -35.30
C ASP A 234 -13.40 16.98 -35.46
N HIS A 235 -13.47 16.28 -36.59
CA HIS A 235 -12.57 15.17 -36.87
C HIS A 235 -11.26 15.66 -37.51
N LYS A 236 -10.12 15.12 -37.07
CA LYS A 236 -8.82 15.33 -37.73
C LYS A 236 -8.84 14.74 -39.14
N ILE A 237 -9.30 13.50 -39.27
CA ILE A 237 -9.67 12.87 -40.55
C ILE A 237 -11.18 13.01 -40.68
N PRO A 238 -11.69 13.84 -41.62
CA PRO A 238 -13.11 14.06 -41.81
C PRO A 238 -13.92 12.76 -41.91
N TYR A 239 -15.13 12.78 -41.34
CA TYR A 239 -16.02 11.62 -41.36
C TYR A 239 -16.30 11.08 -42.78
N PHE A 240 -16.43 11.96 -43.77
CA PHE A 240 -16.68 11.57 -45.16
C PHE A 240 -15.49 10.89 -45.85
N LEU A 241 -14.26 11.07 -45.33
CA LEU A 241 -13.06 10.33 -45.76
C LEU A 241 -12.88 9.02 -44.98
N GLY A 242 -13.93 8.54 -44.28
CA GLY A 242 -13.89 7.33 -43.45
C GLY A 242 -13.35 7.56 -42.04
N GLY A 243 -13.21 8.81 -41.61
CA GLY A 243 -12.79 9.16 -40.26
C GLY A 243 -13.75 8.64 -39.19
N LYS A 244 -13.21 7.91 -38.21
CA LYS A 244 -13.99 7.37 -37.09
C LYS A 244 -14.14 8.41 -35.97
N THR A 245 -15.26 8.37 -35.26
CA THR A 245 -15.52 9.25 -34.10
C THR A 245 -14.96 8.63 -32.83
N VAL A 246 -13.65 8.71 -32.71
CA VAL A 246 -12.86 8.22 -31.57
C VAL A 246 -11.98 9.35 -31.07
N GLN A 247 -11.70 9.39 -29.77
CA GLN A 247 -10.95 10.47 -29.11
C GLN A 247 -9.66 10.87 -29.87
N GLN A 248 -8.90 9.89 -30.36
CA GLN A 248 -7.66 10.09 -31.11
C GLN A 248 -7.84 10.87 -32.43
N ASN A 249 -8.98 10.68 -33.11
CA ASN A 249 -9.31 11.30 -34.39
C ASN A 249 -10.18 12.56 -34.21
N MET A 250 -10.48 12.98 -32.99
CA MET A 250 -11.21 14.21 -32.72
C MET A 250 -10.26 15.33 -32.30
N ARG A 251 -10.69 16.57 -32.48
CA ARG A 251 -10.03 17.81 -32.06
C ARG A 251 -11.06 18.88 -31.73
N VAL A 252 -10.65 19.93 -31.03
CA VAL A 252 -11.47 21.07 -30.62
C VAL A 252 -10.99 22.33 -31.34
N LEU A 253 -11.84 22.90 -32.19
CA LEU A 253 -11.56 24.12 -32.95
C LEU A 253 -12.62 25.19 -32.68
N CYS A 254 -12.26 26.47 -32.75
CA CYS A 254 -13.29 27.52 -32.85
C CYS A 254 -13.97 27.48 -34.22
N ARG A 255 -15.16 28.10 -34.32
CA ARG A 255 -15.92 28.14 -35.58
C ARG A 255 -15.09 28.60 -36.79
N GLN A 256 -14.28 29.64 -36.63
CA GLN A 256 -13.46 30.23 -37.69
C GLN A 256 -12.35 29.28 -38.15
N HIS A 257 -11.60 28.68 -37.22
CA HIS A 257 -10.55 27.72 -37.58
C HIS A 257 -11.12 26.42 -38.12
N ASN A 258 -12.30 25.99 -37.64
CA ASN A 258 -12.97 24.85 -38.24
C ASN A 258 -13.34 25.12 -39.71
N GLN A 259 -13.88 26.30 -40.02
CA GLN A 259 -14.15 26.70 -41.41
C GLN A 259 -12.89 26.76 -42.27
N LEU A 260 -11.80 27.35 -41.74
CA LEU A 260 -10.51 27.43 -42.43
C LEU A 260 -9.99 26.04 -42.84
N VAL A 261 -9.96 25.09 -41.91
CA VAL A 261 -9.44 23.75 -42.21
C VAL A 261 -10.25 23.04 -43.31
N TYR A 262 -11.57 23.22 -43.34
CA TYR A 262 -12.39 22.66 -44.43
C TYR A 262 -12.28 23.43 -45.75
N GLN A 263 -11.87 24.69 -45.74
CA GLN A 263 -11.54 25.44 -46.96
C GLN A 263 -10.23 24.95 -47.56
N ASP A 264 -9.21 24.71 -46.73
CA ASP A 264 -7.92 24.17 -47.17
C ASP A 264 -8.09 22.77 -47.79
N LEU A 265 -8.87 21.90 -47.14
CA LEU A 265 -9.24 20.57 -47.67
C LEU A 265 -9.96 20.64 -49.02
N LYS A 266 -10.74 21.70 -49.29
CA LYS A 266 -11.38 21.91 -50.61
C LYS A 266 -10.38 22.36 -51.67
N GLY A 267 -9.39 23.17 -51.29
CA GLY A 267 -8.33 23.63 -52.19
C GLY A 267 -7.36 22.53 -52.63
N GLU A 268 -7.20 21.49 -51.82
CA GLU A 268 -6.33 20.33 -52.09
C GLU A 268 -6.95 19.26 -53.03
N ASN A 269 -8.11 19.52 -53.66
CA ASN A 269 -8.84 18.55 -54.52
C ASN A 269 -9.15 17.21 -53.83
N VAL A 270 -9.46 17.23 -52.53
CA VAL A 270 -9.88 16.04 -51.77
C VAL A 270 -11.41 15.80 -51.87
N PHE A 271 -12.03 16.29 -52.95
CA PHE A 271 -13.47 16.22 -53.25
C PHE A 271 -13.74 15.61 -54.61
#